data_AF-A0A822IY04-F1
#
_entry.id   AF-A0A822IY04-F1
#
_cell.length_a   1.000
_cell.length_b   1.000
_cell.length_c   1.000
_cell.angle_alpha   90.00
_cell.angle_beta   90.00
_cell.angle_gamma   90.00
#
_symmetry.space_group_name_H-M   'P 1'
#
loop_
_entity.id
_entity.type
_entity.pdbx_description
1 polymer ?
#
loop_
_entity_poly.entity_id
_entity_poly.type
_entity_poly.pdbx_seq_one_letter_code
_entity_poly.pdbx_strand_id
1 'polypeptide(L)'
;MNILNDFSLRFSENSKKIIANILITISLILYILSIYNTRISVIPYYLDFGLVEVLPNTFPLAILLLVISILIDIEKMNELKYIALLILLSDYIWGVRVFVVSYAFAHDAWGMGYIAKQIIEAGTFSFADQIKPAMYYIGWPGSFIYLAILVKITGIQIIDILKLYPLIITPILLFSVYTLFRTLTSNQLISRYAALFFLLVNNFIYVHWSPQSISLVLFISLILLMKKVEKSAHSFVKPFLMFIIIFSIIIIHPTMSLILIIFLICMYIIMKCKVYLKNIYFDSIISLHLLRNLAIITILLFIFWSFYVSKNNTLSLINDTIPHLTNIFTSNETTSFAVKKITSSSIATKIRTWFFLISGLISIGYLTFTVLKKKEIKTYEIGFLMVAIVFYFIDINLAQAGFFERIFMIAYLSFSLVFGILYAKLNKKSYLLKYTFISFLLVTFTFYDHDILDLYSESVINGYSFSLSNSNYKPVAISYDTYTIAQPFLVINDTLFFGPDVRIKDINISKPIQDYYIISDSESVKWWSFNTKGQINEYNNFYINISNSFLKVYENPAIAIYLNHHY
;
A
#
# COMPACT_ATOMS: atom_id res chain seq x y z
N MET A 1 32.88 2.01 16.22
CA MET A 1 33.31 3.44 16.13
C MET A 1 34.62 3.63 15.35
N ASN A 2 35.72 2.89 15.62
CA ASN A 2 36.98 2.97 14.81
C ASN A 2 37.06 2.02 13.60
N ILE A 3 36.27 0.94 13.57
CA ILE A 3 36.41 -0.14 12.57
C ILE A 3 36.07 0.33 11.15
N LEU A 4 35.02 1.15 10.96
CA LEU A 4 34.62 1.62 9.63
C LEU A 4 35.49 2.77 9.08
N ASN A 5 36.12 3.56 9.95
CA ASN A 5 37.02 4.67 9.57
C ASN A 5 38.37 4.14 9.05
N ASP A 6 38.94 3.14 9.72
CA ASP A 6 40.11 2.43 9.18
C ASP A 6 39.78 1.68 7.89
N PHE A 7 38.52 1.25 7.73
CA PHE A 7 38.12 0.48 6.55
C PHE A 7 38.15 1.27 5.24
N SER A 8 37.72 2.55 5.23
CA SER A 8 37.72 3.33 3.98
C SER A 8 39.09 3.89 3.59
N LEU A 9 39.98 4.09 4.57
CA LEU A 9 41.32 4.64 4.37
C LEU A 9 42.39 3.56 4.18
N ARG A 10 42.22 2.35 4.72
CA ARG A 10 43.24 1.28 4.65
C ARG A 10 43.02 0.22 3.58
N PHE A 11 41.79 0.01 3.12
CA PHE A 11 41.52 -1.05 2.16
C PHE A 11 41.57 -0.56 0.72
N SER A 12 42.34 -1.29 -0.10
CA SER A 12 42.32 -1.12 -1.54
C SER A 12 40.91 -1.30 -2.10
N GLU A 13 40.65 -0.74 -3.28
CA GLU A 13 39.36 -0.89 -3.96
C GLU A 13 39.01 -2.37 -4.24
N ASN A 14 40.01 -3.21 -4.49
CA ASN A 14 39.82 -4.65 -4.65
C ASN A 14 39.39 -5.30 -3.33
N SER A 15 40.00 -4.90 -2.21
CA SER A 15 39.62 -5.36 -0.87
C SER A 15 38.17 -5.01 -0.53
N LYS A 16 37.69 -3.79 -0.85
CA LYS A 16 36.29 -3.39 -0.64
C LYS A 16 35.31 -4.27 -1.41
N LYS A 17 35.61 -4.58 -2.67
CA LYS A 17 34.78 -5.47 -3.51
C LYS A 17 34.73 -6.90 -2.96
N ILE A 18 35.87 -7.43 -2.54
CA ILE A 18 35.94 -8.77 -1.93
C ILE A 18 35.08 -8.80 -0.66
N ILE A 19 35.22 -7.80 0.20
CA ILE A 19 34.47 -7.71 1.46
C ILE A 19 32.97 -7.57 1.19
N ALA A 20 32.56 -6.72 0.25
CA ALA A 20 31.16 -6.60 -0.14
C ALA A 20 30.59 -7.94 -0.65
N ASN A 21 31.33 -8.68 -1.48
CA ASN A 21 30.88 -9.99 -1.96
C ASN A 21 30.79 -11.03 -0.84
N ILE A 22 31.74 -11.07 0.09
CA ILE A 22 31.69 -11.94 1.28
C ILE A 22 30.43 -11.63 2.11
N LEU A 23 30.15 -10.34 2.34
CA LEU A 23 28.96 -9.92 3.09
C LEU A 23 27.66 -10.32 2.38
N ILE A 24 27.59 -10.22 1.04
CA ILE A 24 26.45 -10.69 0.25
C ILE A 24 26.25 -12.20 0.45
N THR A 25 27.33 -12.98 0.37
CA THR A 25 27.27 -14.44 0.56
C THR A 25 26.82 -14.81 1.97
N ILE A 26 27.40 -14.20 3.00
CA ILE A 26 27.00 -14.45 4.40
C ILE A 26 25.54 -14.04 4.61
N SER A 27 25.14 -12.88 4.09
CA SER A 27 23.76 -12.40 4.15
C SER A 27 22.79 -13.40 3.52
N LEU A 28 23.12 -13.96 2.34
CA LEU A 28 22.30 -14.98 1.68
C LEU A 28 22.19 -16.28 2.50
N ILE A 29 23.30 -16.75 3.06
CA ILE A 29 23.28 -17.92 3.94
C ILE A 29 22.38 -17.68 5.15
N LEU A 30 22.52 -16.53 5.83
CA LEU A 30 21.70 -16.17 6.98
C LEU A 30 20.21 -16.03 6.64
N TYR A 31 19.90 -15.45 5.48
CA TYR A 31 18.53 -15.34 4.99
C TYR A 31 17.91 -16.72 4.73
N ILE A 32 18.61 -17.61 4.01
CA ILE A 32 18.16 -18.98 3.77
C ILE A 32 17.95 -19.73 5.09
N LEU A 33 18.90 -19.63 6.02
CA LEU A 33 18.78 -20.23 7.35
C LEU A 33 17.57 -19.68 8.13
N SER A 34 17.23 -18.40 7.95
CA SER A 34 16.08 -17.78 8.61
C SER A 34 14.73 -18.28 8.10
N ILE A 35 14.63 -18.69 6.83
CA ILE A 35 13.36 -19.13 6.21
C ILE A 35 13.21 -20.65 6.09
N TYR A 36 14.31 -21.41 6.10
CA TYR A 36 14.31 -22.84 5.78
C TYR A 36 13.31 -23.65 6.63
N ASN A 37 13.38 -23.48 7.96
CA ASN A 37 12.53 -24.19 8.92
C ASN A 37 11.48 -23.32 9.61
N THR A 38 11.41 -22.04 9.26
CA THR A 38 10.49 -21.11 9.93
C THR A 38 9.14 -21.14 9.25
N ARG A 39 8.10 -21.52 9.99
CA ARG A 39 6.70 -21.44 9.55
C ARG A 39 5.94 -20.63 10.58
N ILE A 40 5.36 -19.53 10.13
CA ILE A 40 4.62 -18.57 10.95
C ILE A 40 3.16 -18.69 10.57
N SER A 41 2.37 -19.11 11.55
CA SER A 41 0.92 -19.13 11.43
C SER A 41 0.29 -17.82 11.92
N VAL A 42 0.90 -17.15 12.90
CA VAL A 42 0.30 -15.96 13.53
C VAL A 42 1.41 -15.02 13.97
N ILE A 43 1.20 -13.72 13.74
CA ILE A 43 2.00 -12.65 14.35
C ILE A 43 1.16 -12.05 15.48
N PRO A 44 1.57 -12.17 16.75
CA PRO A 44 0.83 -11.57 17.86
C PRO A 44 0.68 -10.05 17.73
N TYR A 45 -0.53 -9.53 17.96
CA TYR A 45 -0.88 -8.11 17.83
C TYR A 45 -0.16 -7.16 18.80
N TYR A 46 0.40 -7.69 19.89
CA TYR A 46 1.12 -6.90 20.89
C TYR A 46 2.59 -6.64 20.50
N LEU A 47 3.06 -7.22 19.39
CA LEU A 47 4.40 -7.04 18.86
C LEU A 47 4.47 -5.76 18.02
N ASP A 48 5.34 -4.83 18.42
CA ASP A 48 5.49 -3.52 17.76
C ASP A 48 6.14 -3.65 16.37
N PHE A 49 6.96 -4.67 16.12
CA PHE A 49 7.71 -4.83 14.85
C PHE A 49 7.33 -6.12 14.11
N GLY A 50 6.22 -6.75 14.52
CA GLY A 50 5.59 -7.90 13.86
C GLY A 50 6.56 -9.00 13.44
N LEU A 51 6.67 -9.23 12.12
CA LEU A 51 7.45 -10.34 11.56
C LEU A 51 8.93 -10.33 11.99
N VAL A 52 9.54 -9.16 12.19
CA VAL A 52 10.96 -9.07 12.61
C VAL A 52 11.17 -9.62 14.02
N GLU A 53 10.17 -9.51 14.90
CA GLU A 53 10.23 -10.02 16.27
C GLU A 53 9.95 -11.53 16.35
N VAL A 54 9.27 -12.09 15.35
CA VAL A 54 8.94 -13.53 15.30
C VAL A 54 10.01 -14.34 14.56
N LEU A 55 10.72 -13.73 13.59
CA LEU A 55 11.77 -14.40 12.83
C LEU A 55 13.06 -14.57 13.65
N PRO A 56 13.89 -15.60 13.34
CA PRO A 56 15.19 -15.76 13.96
C PRO A 56 16.07 -14.51 13.75
N ASN A 57 16.93 -14.19 14.72
CA ASN A 57 17.87 -13.04 14.65
C ASN A 57 18.79 -13.06 13.41
N THR A 58 18.93 -14.20 12.73
CA THR A 58 19.62 -14.30 11.45
C THR A 58 18.97 -13.47 10.35
N PHE A 59 17.64 -13.27 10.40
CA PHE A 59 16.88 -12.48 9.44
C PHE A 59 17.24 -10.98 9.43
N PRO A 60 17.05 -10.21 10.54
CA PRO A 60 17.43 -8.80 10.56
C PRO A 60 18.93 -8.60 10.32
N LEU A 61 19.77 -9.56 10.77
CA LEU A 61 21.20 -9.55 10.48
C LEU A 61 21.49 -9.72 8.99
N ALA A 62 20.77 -10.60 8.29
CA ALA A 62 20.91 -10.78 6.85
C ALA A 62 20.60 -9.47 6.08
N ILE A 63 19.52 -8.78 6.43
CA ILE A 63 19.15 -7.48 5.85
C ILE A 63 20.26 -6.44 6.11
N LEU A 64 20.72 -6.34 7.37
CA LEU A 64 21.78 -5.41 7.76
C LEU A 64 23.06 -5.63 6.95
N LEU A 65 23.53 -6.88 6.84
CA LEU A 65 24.74 -7.21 6.07
C LEU A 65 24.57 -6.92 4.58
N LEU A 66 23.38 -7.17 4.01
CA LEU A 66 23.11 -6.86 2.61
C LEU A 66 23.15 -5.37 2.35
N VAL A 67 22.50 -4.55 3.19
CA VAL A 67 22.54 -3.08 3.07
C VAL A 67 23.96 -2.56 3.21
N ILE A 68 24.74 -3.04 4.20
CA ILE A 68 26.15 -2.67 4.37
C ILE A 68 26.94 -3.02 3.11
N SER A 69 26.75 -4.22 2.55
CA SER A 69 27.43 -4.65 1.33
C SER A 69 27.12 -3.76 0.13
N ILE A 70 25.85 -3.34 -0.03
CA ILE A 70 25.44 -2.40 -1.07
C ILE A 70 26.17 -1.08 -0.86
N LEU A 71 26.12 -0.50 0.34
CA LEU A 71 26.72 0.79 0.65
C LEU A 71 28.25 0.82 0.49
N ILE A 72 28.96 -0.29 0.72
CA ILE A 72 30.41 -0.39 0.52
C ILE A 72 30.78 -0.20 -0.95
N ASP A 73 30.00 -0.78 -1.88
CA ASP A 73 30.32 -0.83 -3.31
C ASP A 73 29.45 0.12 -4.15
N ILE A 74 28.46 0.81 -3.56
CA ILE A 74 27.39 1.56 -4.27
C ILE A 74 27.89 2.58 -5.30
N GLU A 75 29.08 3.16 -5.11
CA GLU A 75 29.65 4.14 -6.03
C GLU A 75 30.18 3.53 -7.31
N LYS A 76 30.82 2.36 -7.21
CA LYS A 76 31.55 1.70 -8.32
C LYS A 76 30.92 0.40 -8.79
N MET A 77 29.85 -0.03 -8.11
CA MET A 77 29.03 -1.14 -8.53
C MET A 77 28.58 -0.94 -9.98
N ASN A 78 28.55 -2.00 -10.79
CA ASN A 78 27.91 -1.92 -12.11
C ASN A 78 26.37 -1.90 -11.96
N GLU A 79 25.63 -1.49 -12.99
CA GLU A 79 24.17 -1.35 -12.89
C GLU A 79 23.46 -2.69 -12.65
N LEU A 80 23.92 -3.75 -13.30
CA LEU A 80 23.29 -5.07 -13.19
C LEU A 80 23.42 -5.62 -11.77
N LYS A 81 24.59 -5.54 -11.16
CA LYS A 81 24.82 -5.93 -9.76
C LYS A 81 23.97 -5.08 -8.81
N TYR A 82 23.87 -3.77 -9.05
CA TYR A 82 23.05 -2.89 -8.22
C TYR A 82 21.57 -3.27 -8.27
N ILE A 83 21.02 -3.48 -9.48
CA ILE A 83 19.63 -3.91 -9.65
C ILE A 83 19.40 -5.27 -9.01
N ALA A 84 20.31 -6.23 -9.22
CA ALA A 84 20.20 -7.56 -8.64
C ALA A 84 20.19 -7.52 -7.10
N LEU A 85 21.06 -6.72 -6.48
CA LEU A 85 21.09 -6.56 -5.03
C LEU A 85 19.89 -5.79 -4.49
N LEU A 86 19.36 -4.82 -5.25
CA LEU A 86 18.13 -4.12 -4.90
C LEU A 86 16.91 -5.07 -4.91
N ILE A 87 16.83 -5.94 -5.91
CA ILE A 87 15.81 -6.99 -6.01
C ILE A 87 15.95 -7.97 -4.85
N LEU A 88 17.16 -8.48 -4.60
CA LEU A 88 17.43 -9.40 -3.49
C LEU A 88 17.05 -8.80 -2.13
N LEU A 89 17.43 -7.55 -1.89
CA LEU A 89 17.05 -6.82 -0.67
C LEU A 89 15.55 -6.65 -0.56
N SER A 90 14.87 -6.44 -1.68
CA SER A 90 13.42 -6.33 -1.70
C SER A 90 12.71 -7.63 -1.39
N ASP A 91 13.26 -8.76 -1.84
CA ASP A 91 12.76 -10.08 -1.49
C ASP A 91 12.97 -10.35 0.00
N TYR A 92 14.08 -9.89 0.59
CA TYR A 92 14.28 -10.03 2.03
C TYR A 92 13.24 -9.26 2.83
N ILE A 93 12.86 -8.07 2.38
CA ILE A 93 11.94 -7.19 3.12
C ILE A 93 10.47 -7.60 2.88
N TRP A 94 10.10 -7.88 1.63
CA TRP A 94 8.70 -8.08 1.25
C TRP A 94 8.41 -9.53 0.85
N GLY A 95 9.36 -10.19 0.21
CA GLY A 95 9.25 -11.58 -0.26
C GLY A 95 9.34 -12.62 0.85
N VAL A 96 9.96 -12.31 2.00
CA VAL A 96 10.13 -13.24 3.13
C VAL A 96 8.81 -13.91 3.56
N ARG A 97 7.70 -13.17 3.51
CA ARG A 97 6.35 -13.63 3.88
C ARG A 97 5.91 -14.83 3.04
N VAL A 98 6.30 -14.86 1.77
CA VAL A 98 5.95 -15.93 0.84
C VAL A 98 6.54 -17.28 1.27
N PHE A 99 7.69 -17.25 1.95
CA PHE A 99 8.40 -18.45 2.39
C PHE A 99 8.02 -18.91 3.79
N VAL A 100 7.70 -17.96 4.69
CA VAL A 100 7.43 -18.28 6.10
C VAL A 100 5.95 -18.38 6.42
N VAL A 101 5.06 -17.82 5.59
CA VAL A 101 3.61 -17.87 5.78
C VAL A 101 2.96 -18.86 4.80
N SER A 102 1.94 -19.58 5.27
CA SER A 102 1.25 -20.59 4.46
C SER A 102 0.40 -19.99 3.34
N TYR A 103 -0.21 -18.82 3.56
CA TYR A 103 -1.17 -18.20 2.63
C TYR A 103 -0.83 -16.75 2.30
N ALA A 104 -1.63 -16.13 1.41
CA ALA A 104 -1.51 -14.72 1.09
C ALA A 104 -1.78 -13.87 2.34
N PHE A 105 -0.86 -12.95 2.65
CA PHE A 105 -0.84 -12.27 3.94
C PHE A 105 -1.85 -11.12 4.07
N ALA A 106 -2.36 -10.58 2.97
CA ALA A 106 -3.18 -9.36 2.98
C ALA A 106 -4.66 -9.70 2.71
N HIS A 107 -5.54 -9.28 3.62
CA HIS A 107 -7.00 -9.44 3.50
C HIS A 107 -7.53 -9.02 2.12
N ASP A 108 -7.15 -7.84 1.63
CA ASP A 108 -7.64 -7.30 0.36
C ASP A 108 -7.35 -8.22 -0.84
N ALA A 109 -6.24 -8.98 -0.80
CA ALA A 109 -5.89 -9.92 -1.86
C ALA A 109 -6.92 -11.06 -1.98
N TRP A 110 -7.55 -11.47 -0.88
CA TRP A 110 -8.56 -12.52 -0.84
C TRP A 110 -9.89 -12.07 -1.45
N GLY A 111 -10.34 -10.86 -1.13
CA GLY A 111 -11.51 -10.26 -1.77
C GLY A 111 -11.34 -10.16 -3.30
N MET A 112 -10.13 -9.78 -3.73
CA MET A 112 -9.77 -9.73 -5.15
C MET A 112 -9.76 -11.12 -5.80
N GLY A 113 -9.19 -12.11 -5.10
CA GLY A 113 -9.17 -13.50 -5.53
C GLY A 113 -10.57 -14.08 -5.73
N TYR A 114 -11.46 -13.82 -4.77
CA TYR A 114 -12.84 -14.30 -4.82
C TYR A 114 -13.58 -13.80 -6.08
N ILE A 115 -13.50 -12.49 -6.37
CA ILE A 115 -14.16 -11.92 -7.55
C ILE A 115 -13.56 -12.49 -8.84
N ALA A 116 -12.23 -12.64 -8.90
CA ALA A 116 -11.59 -13.25 -10.05
C ALA A 116 -12.01 -14.72 -10.24
N LYS A 117 -12.18 -15.49 -9.16
CA LYS A 117 -12.71 -16.87 -9.22
C LYS A 117 -14.14 -16.88 -9.81
N GLN A 118 -15.01 -15.98 -9.39
CA GLN A 118 -16.35 -15.87 -9.96
C GLN A 118 -16.30 -15.58 -11.48
N ILE A 119 -15.43 -14.67 -11.93
CA ILE A 119 -15.25 -14.39 -13.36
C ILE A 119 -14.80 -15.64 -14.13
N ILE A 120 -13.89 -16.43 -13.54
CA ILE A 120 -13.36 -17.67 -14.11
C ILE A 120 -14.46 -18.74 -14.26
N GLU A 121 -15.35 -18.85 -13.27
CA GLU A 121 -16.43 -19.84 -13.19
C GLU A 121 -17.63 -19.46 -14.06
N ALA A 122 -18.08 -18.20 -13.98
CA ALA A 122 -19.19 -17.68 -14.75
C ALA A 122 -18.82 -17.39 -16.22
N GLY A 123 -17.52 -17.31 -16.54
CA GLY A 123 -17.00 -16.94 -17.87
C GLY A 123 -17.34 -15.50 -18.29
N THR A 124 -17.96 -14.72 -17.41
CA THR A 124 -18.44 -13.37 -17.66
C THR A 124 -18.28 -12.53 -16.39
N PHE A 125 -18.27 -11.21 -16.56
CA PHE A 125 -18.30 -10.26 -15.44
C PHE A 125 -19.60 -9.46 -15.52
N SER A 126 -20.40 -9.50 -14.46
CA SER A 126 -21.68 -8.80 -14.39
C SER A 126 -21.59 -7.65 -13.39
N PHE A 127 -21.88 -6.44 -13.86
CA PHE A 127 -22.06 -5.28 -12.98
C PHE A 127 -23.36 -5.35 -12.17
N ALA A 128 -24.29 -6.28 -12.47
CA ALA A 128 -25.50 -6.46 -11.66
C ALA A 128 -25.21 -7.09 -10.28
N ASP A 129 -24.07 -7.77 -10.14
CA ASP A 129 -23.62 -8.36 -8.88
C ASP A 129 -23.06 -7.31 -7.88
N GLN A 130 -23.04 -6.02 -8.28
CA GLN A 130 -22.67 -4.86 -7.45
C GLN A 130 -23.47 -4.72 -6.15
N ILE A 131 -24.63 -5.39 -6.04
CA ILE A 131 -25.58 -5.21 -4.94
C ILE A 131 -25.10 -5.88 -3.63
N LYS A 132 -24.01 -6.65 -3.65
CA LYS A 132 -23.46 -7.25 -2.42
C LYS A 132 -22.50 -6.26 -1.72
N PRO A 133 -22.88 -5.67 -0.57
CA PRO A 133 -22.18 -4.53 0.07
C PRO A 133 -20.72 -4.80 0.50
N ALA A 134 -20.27 -6.05 0.47
CA ALA A 134 -18.90 -6.43 0.85
C ALA A 134 -17.85 -6.25 -0.26
N MET A 135 -18.23 -5.88 -1.49
CA MET A 135 -17.31 -5.89 -2.64
C MET A 135 -16.90 -4.48 -3.09
N TYR A 136 -15.99 -3.88 -2.33
CA TYR A 136 -15.31 -2.66 -2.73
C TYR A 136 -14.58 -2.88 -4.07
N TYR A 137 -14.70 -1.95 -5.02
CA TYR A 137 -14.07 -1.93 -6.36
C TYR A 137 -14.76 -2.63 -7.55
N ILE A 138 -15.98 -3.20 -7.47
CA ILE A 138 -16.64 -3.79 -8.66
C ILE A 138 -16.79 -2.79 -9.83
N GLY A 139 -16.94 -1.49 -9.56
CA GLY A 139 -16.96 -0.44 -10.58
C GLY A 139 -15.63 -0.26 -11.37
N TRP A 140 -14.54 -0.87 -10.90
CA TRP A 140 -13.20 -0.81 -11.47
C TRP A 140 -12.61 -2.22 -11.57
N PRO A 141 -13.08 -3.03 -12.55
CA PRO A 141 -12.85 -4.46 -12.56
C PRO A 141 -11.48 -4.89 -13.11
N GLY A 142 -10.63 -3.94 -13.51
CA GLY A 142 -9.40 -4.22 -14.25
C GLY A 142 -8.47 -5.19 -13.53
N SER A 143 -8.31 -5.08 -12.21
CA SER A 143 -7.47 -5.99 -11.42
C SER A 143 -8.05 -7.40 -11.35
N PHE A 144 -9.37 -7.56 -11.20
CA PHE A 144 -10.03 -8.87 -11.13
C PHE A 144 -9.96 -9.59 -12.47
N ILE A 145 -10.22 -8.87 -13.57
CA ILE A 145 -10.13 -9.41 -14.92
C ILE A 145 -8.68 -9.83 -15.21
N TYR A 146 -7.72 -9.01 -14.83
CA TYR A 146 -6.31 -9.34 -15.00
C TYR A 146 -5.92 -10.62 -14.23
N LEU A 147 -6.36 -10.76 -12.98
CA LEU A 147 -6.13 -11.97 -12.18
C LEU A 147 -6.78 -13.20 -12.84
N ALA A 148 -8.02 -13.07 -13.29
CA ALA A 148 -8.77 -14.13 -13.94
C ALA A 148 -8.07 -14.63 -15.21
N ILE A 149 -7.62 -13.69 -16.05
CA ILE A 149 -6.83 -14.00 -17.26
C ILE A 149 -5.53 -14.70 -16.89
N LEU A 150 -4.82 -14.20 -15.87
CA LEU A 150 -3.55 -14.77 -15.44
C LEU A 150 -3.72 -16.23 -14.97
N VAL A 151 -4.75 -16.51 -14.16
CA VAL A 151 -5.09 -17.87 -13.71
C VAL A 151 -5.40 -18.77 -14.91
N LYS A 152 -6.24 -18.32 -15.86
CA LYS A 152 -6.62 -19.12 -17.03
C LYS A 152 -5.44 -19.39 -17.97
N ILE A 153 -4.53 -18.43 -18.16
CA ILE A 153 -3.36 -18.59 -19.05
C ILE A 153 -2.31 -19.50 -18.40
N THR A 154 -2.03 -19.32 -17.12
CA THR A 154 -0.94 -20.03 -16.44
C THR A 154 -1.34 -21.40 -15.91
N GLY A 155 -2.64 -21.62 -15.65
CA GLY A 155 -3.14 -22.80 -14.96
C GLY A 155 -2.75 -22.87 -13.48
N ILE A 156 -2.07 -21.85 -12.94
CA ILE A 156 -1.68 -21.79 -11.53
C ILE A 156 -2.92 -21.47 -10.69
N GLN A 157 -3.05 -22.12 -9.53
CA GLN A 157 -4.17 -21.85 -8.63
C GLN A 157 -4.14 -20.40 -8.17
N ILE A 158 -5.33 -19.82 -8.03
CA ILE A 158 -5.46 -18.41 -7.66
C ILE A 158 -4.77 -18.09 -6.33
N ILE A 159 -4.84 -19.01 -5.38
CA ILE A 159 -4.20 -18.87 -4.07
C ILE A 159 -2.68 -18.74 -4.17
N ASP A 160 -2.07 -19.53 -5.05
CA ASP A 160 -0.63 -19.51 -5.27
C ASP A 160 -0.20 -18.22 -5.95
N ILE A 161 -0.99 -17.71 -6.89
CA ILE A 161 -0.73 -16.40 -7.51
C ILE A 161 -0.78 -15.30 -6.46
N LEU A 162 -1.82 -15.25 -5.63
CA LEU A 162 -1.95 -14.24 -4.57
C LEU A 162 -0.79 -14.31 -3.57
N LYS A 163 -0.36 -15.52 -3.21
CA LYS A 163 0.76 -15.76 -2.31
C LYS A 163 2.10 -15.36 -2.92
N LEU A 164 2.37 -15.73 -4.17
CA LEU A 164 3.64 -15.50 -4.86
C LEU A 164 3.77 -14.09 -5.42
N TYR A 165 2.67 -13.34 -5.54
CA TYR A 165 2.63 -12.00 -6.12
C TYR A 165 3.69 -11.02 -5.57
N PRO A 166 3.99 -10.96 -4.26
CA PRO A 166 5.03 -10.08 -3.72
C PRO A 166 6.41 -10.30 -4.35
N LEU A 167 6.76 -11.54 -4.74
CA LEU A 167 8.03 -11.87 -5.41
C LEU A 167 8.09 -11.36 -6.85
N ILE A 168 6.95 -11.03 -7.45
CA ILE A 168 6.86 -10.56 -8.83
C ILE A 168 6.73 -9.04 -8.85
N ILE A 169 5.78 -8.50 -8.08
CA ILE A 169 5.46 -7.07 -8.15
C ILE A 169 6.56 -6.20 -7.54
N THR A 170 7.20 -6.66 -6.45
CA THR A 170 8.22 -5.87 -5.75
C THR A 170 9.45 -5.62 -6.64
N PRO A 171 10.02 -6.65 -7.30
CA PRO A 171 11.11 -6.43 -8.25
C PRO A 171 10.71 -5.52 -9.43
N ILE A 172 9.52 -5.71 -10.01
CA ILE A 172 9.02 -4.88 -11.12
C ILE A 172 8.88 -3.42 -10.69
N LEU A 173 8.30 -3.18 -9.51
CA LEU A 173 8.11 -1.84 -8.96
C LEU A 173 9.46 -1.17 -8.71
N LEU A 174 10.39 -1.85 -8.06
CA LEU A 174 11.69 -1.26 -7.75
C LEU A 174 12.55 -1.02 -8.98
N PHE A 175 12.49 -1.93 -9.94
CA PHE A 175 13.10 -1.70 -11.25
C PHE A 175 12.50 -0.47 -11.92
N SER A 176 11.18 -0.30 -11.86
CA SER A 176 10.48 0.87 -12.41
C SER A 176 10.86 2.17 -11.69
N VAL A 177 10.94 2.15 -10.35
CA VAL A 177 11.35 3.30 -9.53
C VAL A 177 12.81 3.66 -9.76
N TYR A 178 13.72 2.68 -9.79
CA TYR A 178 15.13 2.93 -10.10
C TYR A 178 15.28 3.49 -11.52
N THR A 179 14.57 2.93 -12.50
CA THR A 179 14.55 3.42 -13.88
C THR A 179 14.00 4.84 -13.96
N LEU A 180 12.95 5.16 -13.18
CA LEU A 180 12.43 6.51 -13.03
C LEU A 180 13.54 7.44 -12.50
N PHE A 181 14.19 7.13 -11.39
CA PHE A 181 15.26 7.98 -10.87
C PHE A 181 16.45 8.09 -11.81
N ARG A 182 16.87 7.02 -12.50
CA ARG A 182 17.92 7.07 -13.54
C ARG A 182 17.51 7.94 -14.73
N THR A 183 16.23 7.97 -15.01
CA THR A 183 15.67 8.81 -16.06
C THR A 183 15.63 10.26 -15.63
N LEU A 184 15.31 10.55 -14.37
CA LEU A 184 15.15 11.89 -13.85
C LEU A 184 16.49 12.61 -13.65
N THR A 185 17.54 11.89 -13.23
CA THR A 185 18.89 12.45 -13.02
C THR A 185 19.96 11.70 -13.81
N SER A 186 20.91 12.43 -14.41
CA SER A 186 22.07 11.83 -15.08
C SER A 186 23.04 11.18 -14.10
N ASN A 187 23.09 11.67 -12.86
CA ASN A 187 23.97 11.14 -11.83
C ASN A 187 23.44 9.82 -11.27
N GLN A 188 24.11 8.74 -11.65
CA GLN A 188 23.78 7.38 -11.24
C GLN A 188 23.77 7.18 -9.72
N LEU A 189 24.67 7.84 -9.00
CA LEU A 189 24.78 7.72 -7.55
C LEU A 189 23.53 8.28 -6.85
N ILE A 190 22.95 9.37 -7.36
CA ILE A 190 21.69 9.93 -6.86
C ILE A 190 20.57 8.91 -7.03
N SER A 191 20.44 8.30 -8.21
CA SER A 191 19.39 7.31 -8.48
C SER A 191 19.53 6.07 -7.61
N ARG A 192 20.77 5.63 -7.34
CA ARG A 192 21.04 4.50 -6.44
C ARG A 192 20.58 4.83 -5.02
N TYR A 193 21.09 5.91 -4.42
CA TYR A 193 20.68 6.30 -3.07
C TYR A 193 19.17 6.56 -2.96
N ALA A 194 18.55 7.17 -3.97
CA ALA A 194 17.11 7.38 -4.00
C ALA A 194 16.33 6.06 -4.04
N ALA A 195 16.70 5.11 -4.90
CA ALA A 195 16.03 3.81 -4.96
C ALA A 195 16.22 2.99 -3.66
N LEU A 196 17.41 3.04 -3.07
CA LEU A 196 17.69 2.38 -1.79
C LEU A 196 16.88 3.01 -0.65
N PHE A 197 16.81 4.34 -0.58
CA PHE A 197 15.97 5.05 0.39
C PHE A 197 14.49 4.70 0.22
N PHE A 198 14.00 4.70 -1.03
CA PHE A 198 12.61 4.35 -1.34
C PHE A 198 12.27 2.95 -0.81
N LEU A 199 13.14 1.97 -1.06
CA LEU A 199 12.95 0.60 -0.58
C LEU A 199 12.96 0.50 0.95
N LEU A 200 13.87 1.19 1.63
CA LEU A 200 14.07 1.02 3.08
C LEU A 200 13.06 1.81 3.93
N VAL A 201 12.46 2.88 3.41
CA VAL A 201 11.65 3.82 4.21
C VAL A 201 10.19 3.86 3.78
N ASN A 202 9.86 3.55 2.52
CA ASN A 202 8.49 3.60 2.06
C ASN A 202 7.69 2.34 2.48
N ASN A 203 7.13 2.40 3.67
CA ASN A 203 6.27 1.35 4.23
C ASN A 203 4.84 1.35 3.66
N PHE A 204 4.51 2.29 2.76
CA PHE A 204 3.17 2.42 2.17
C PHE A 204 3.10 1.81 0.76
N ILE A 205 4.10 1.00 0.41
CA ILE A 205 4.08 0.23 -0.83
C ILE A 205 3.12 -0.95 -0.64
N TYR A 206 2.08 -1.02 -1.47
CA TYR A 206 1.24 -2.20 -1.57
C TYR A 206 1.99 -3.29 -2.34
N VAL A 207 2.49 -4.31 -1.65
CA VAL A 207 3.23 -5.45 -2.24
C VAL A 207 2.41 -6.74 -2.36
N HIS A 208 1.13 -6.72 -1.98
CA HIS A 208 0.19 -7.81 -2.20
C HIS A 208 -0.68 -7.56 -3.43
N TRP A 209 -1.46 -8.55 -3.86
CA TRP A 209 -2.38 -8.39 -5.00
C TRP A 209 -3.42 -7.33 -4.67
N SER A 210 -3.20 -6.12 -5.18
CA SER A 210 -4.07 -4.98 -4.98
C SER A 210 -4.10 -4.13 -6.24
N PRO A 211 -5.25 -3.51 -6.58
CA PRO A 211 -5.33 -2.60 -7.73
C PRO A 211 -4.28 -1.49 -7.70
N GLN A 212 -3.96 -0.99 -6.49
CA GLN A 212 -3.01 0.08 -6.25
C GLN A 212 -1.59 -0.30 -6.69
N SER A 213 -1.17 -1.53 -6.36
CA SER A 213 0.18 -2.02 -6.70
C SER A 213 0.42 -2.04 -8.23
N ILE A 214 -0.55 -2.55 -8.99
CA ILE A 214 -0.51 -2.63 -10.46
C ILE A 214 -0.57 -1.23 -11.05
N SER A 215 -1.52 -0.41 -10.59
CA SER A 215 -1.69 0.97 -11.06
C SER A 215 -0.44 1.83 -10.80
N LEU A 216 0.30 1.60 -9.71
CA LEU A 216 1.54 2.34 -9.45
C LEU A 216 2.64 2.03 -10.48
N VAL A 217 2.81 0.75 -10.83
CA VAL A 217 3.76 0.34 -11.88
C VAL A 217 3.38 0.97 -13.23
N LEU A 218 2.09 0.94 -13.57
CA LEU A 218 1.57 1.57 -14.78
C LEU A 218 1.76 3.09 -14.77
N PHE A 219 1.51 3.74 -13.63
CA PHE A 219 1.72 5.17 -13.43
C PHE A 219 3.18 5.58 -13.67
N ILE A 220 4.14 4.85 -13.08
CA ILE A 220 5.57 5.09 -13.31
C ILE A 220 5.95 4.83 -14.77
N SER A 221 5.41 3.75 -15.37
CA SER A 221 5.63 3.40 -16.77
C SER A 221 5.13 4.49 -17.72
N LEU A 222 3.99 5.12 -17.42
CA LEU A 222 3.46 6.25 -18.17
C LEU A 222 4.43 7.44 -18.13
N ILE A 223 4.94 7.80 -16.95
CA ILE A 223 5.91 8.90 -16.80
C ILE A 223 7.19 8.62 -17.60
N LEU A 224 7.70 7.39 -17.55
CA LEU A 224 8.85 6.96 -18.34
C LEU A 224 8.59 7.05 -19.85
N LEU A 225 7.38 6.67 -20.29
CA LEU A 225 6.98 6.70 -21.70
C LEU A 225 6.80 8.14 -22.21
N MET A 226 6.20 9.03 -21.41
CA MET A 226 6.03 10.45 -21.74
C MET A 226 7.36 11.09 -22.14
N LYS A 227 8.44 10.80 -21.40
CA LYS A 227 9.78 11.29 -21.75
C LYS A 227 10.31 10.74 -23.09
N LYS A 228 10.01 9.48 -23.41
CA LYS A 228 10.50 8.83 -24.63
C LYS A 228 9.74 9.25 -25.88
N VAL A 229 8.48 9.71 -25.77
CA VAL A 229 7.66 10.12 -26.91
C VAL A 229 8.21 11.39 -27.55
N GLU A 230 8.68 12.33 -26.74
CA GLU A 230 9.14 13.64 -27.22
C GLU A 230 10.41 13.56 -28.06
N LYS A 231 11.23 12.52 -27.85
CA LYS A 231 12.44 12.29 -28.64
C LYS A 231 12.18 11.61 -29.99
N SER A 232 10.97 11.11 -30.26
CA SER A 232 10.67 10.40 -31.52
C SER A 232 9.24 10.65 -31.99
N ALA A 233 8.92 11.89 -32.32
CA ALA A 233 7.57 12.37 -32.64
C ALA A 233 6.93 11.76 -33.91
N HIS A 234 7.51 10.72 -34.53
CA HIS A 234 7.05 10.16 -35.82
C HIS A 234 6.42 8.76 -35.71
N SER A 235 6.18 8.24 -34.50
CA SER A 235 5.58 6.90 -34.33
C SER A 235 4.25 6.96 -33.56
N PHE A 236 3.16 6.51 -34.20
CA PHE A 236 1.83 6.35 -33.59
C PHE A 236 1.82 5.36 -32.40
N VAL A 237 2.82 4.47 -32.35
CA VAL A 237 2.91 3.40 -31.34
C VAL A 237 2.97 3.97 -29.92
N LYS A 238 3.76 5.03 -29.69
CA LYS A 238 3.97 5.54 -28.32
C LYS A 238 2.72 6.24 -27.75
N PRO A 239 2.05 7.15 -28.47
CA PRO A 239 0.76 7.70 -28.03
C PRO A 239 -0.30 6.63 -27.79
N PHE A 240 -0.37 5.60 -28.65
CA PHE A 240 -1.31 4.49 -28.49
C PHE A 240 -1.02 3.69 -27.20
N LEU A 241 0.24 3.36 -26.93
CA LEU A 241 0.65 2.71 -25.68
C LEU A 241 0.31 3.57 -24.45
N MET A 242 0.52 4.90 -24.51
CA MET A 242 0.14 5.78 -23.42
C MET A 242 -1.37 5.78 -23.17
N PHE A 243 -2.18 5.79 -24.23
CA PHE A 243 -3.63 5.66 -24.13
C PHE A 243 -4.04 4.36 -23.45
N ILE A 244 -3.45 3.22 -23.85
CA ILE A 244 -3.69 1.92 -23.23
C ILE A 244 -3.34 1.96 -21.73
N ILE A 245 -2.18 2.53 -21.36
CA ILE A 245 -1.76 2.61 -19.97
C ILE A 245 -2.72 3.48 -19.15
N ILE A 246 -3.11 4.65 -19.67
CA ILE A 246 -4.06 5.55 -19.00
C ILE A 246 -5.39 4.84 -18.79
N PHE A 247 -5.92 4.23 -19.84
CA PHE A 247 -7.18 3.49 -19.77
C PHE A 247 -7.08 2.33 -18.77
N SER A 248 -5.95 1.61 -18.75
CA SER A 248 -5.68 0.53 -17.79
C SER A 248 -5.69 1.04 -16.34
N ILE A 249 -5.04 2.17 -16.05
CA ILE A 249 -5.07 2.77 -14.70
C ILE A 249 -6.51 3.10 -14.30
N ILE A 250 -7.30 3.66 -15.23
CA ILE A 250 -8.70 4.03 -15.01
C ILE A 250 -9.55 2.82 -14.67
N ILE A 251 -9.49 1.75 -15.45
CA ILE A 251 -10.32 0.56 -15.20
C ILE A 251 -9.85 -0.26 -14.00
N ILE A 252 -8.59 -0.12 -13.59
CA ILE A 252 -8.03 -0.87 -12.44
C ILE A 252 -8.40 -0.18 -11.13
N HIS A 253 -8.24 1.15 -11.01
CA HIS A 253 -8.41 1.79 -9.71
C HIS A 253 -8.73 3.29 -9.76
N PRO A 254 -9.79 3.75 -9.05
CA PRO A 254 -10.25 5.14 -9.12
C PRO A 254 -9.23 6.13 -8.55
N THR A 255 -8.69 5.85 -7.37
CA THR A 255 -7.84 6.83 -6.68
C THR A 255 -6.50 7.01 -7.37
N MET A 256 -5.96 5.96 -7.99
CA MET A 256 -4.71 6.09 -8.76
C MET A 256 -4.94 6.89 -10.05
N SER A 257 -6.15 6.85 -10.59
CA SER A 257 -6.57 7.70 -11.70
C SER A 257 -6.68 9.17 -11.29
N LEU A 258 -7.24 9.45 -10.12
CA LEU A 258 -7.26 10.80 -9.55
C LEU A 258 -5.85 11.33 -9.28
N ILE A 259 -4.96 10.50 -8.71
CA ILE A 259 -3.55 10.85 -8.50
C ILE A 259 -2.88 11.17 -9.85
N LEU A 260 -3.15 10.40 -10.91
CA LEU A 260 -2.64 10.68 -12.24
C LEU A 260 -3.15 12.02 -12.79
N ILE A 261 -4.45 12.30 -12.68
CA ILE A 261 -5.04 13.58 -13.10
C ILE A 261 -4.36 14.74 -12.37
N ILE A 262 -4.27 14.65 -11.04
CA ILE A 262 -3.65 15.69 -10.19
C ILE A 262 -2.17 15.85 -10.55
N PHE A 263 -1.44 14.76 -10.81
CA PHE A 263 -0.06 14.81 -11.27
C PHE A 263 0.09 15.56 -12.58
N LEU A 264 -0.71 15.22 -13.60
CA LEU A 264 -0.65 15.88 -14.90
C LEU A 264 -1.01 17.38 -14.80
N ILE A 265 -2.01 17.73 -13.99
CA ILE A 265 -2.41 19.12 -13.75
C ILE A 265 -1.31 19.88 -12.99
N CYS A 266 -0.77 19.33 -11.91
CA CYS A 266 0.30 19.96 -11.14
C CYS A 266 1.53 20.20 -12.02
N MET A 267 1.94 19.20 -12.79
CA MET A 267 3.06 19.33 -13.73
C MET A 267 2.79 20.41 -14.79
N TYR A 268 1.59 20.46 -15.36
CA TYR A 268 1.19 21.50 -16.30
C TYR A 268 1.23 22.90 -15.69
N ILE A 269 0.69 23.07 -14.48
CA ILE A 269 0.68 24.36 -13.76
C ILE A 269 2.11 24.80 -13.45
N ILE A 270 2.94 23.94 -12.87
CA ILE A 270 4.34 24.25 -12.56
C ILE A 270 5.09 24.69 -13.82
N MET A 271 4.90 23.98 -14.93
CA MET A 271 5.52 24.32 -16.20
C MET A 271 5.00 25.63 -16.80
N LYS A 272 3.72 25.95 -16.63
CA LYS A 272 3.17 27.24 -17.06
C LYS A 272 3.69 28.38 -16.18
N CYS A 273 3.83 28.16 -14.88
CA CYS A 273 4.39 29.11 -13.92
C CYS A 273 5.87 29.42 -14.18
N LYS A 274 6.66 28.51 -14.78
CA LYS A 274 8.02 28.79 -15.28
C LYS A 274 8.08 30.06 -16.14
N VAL A 275 7.05 30.31 -16.95
CA VAL A 275 6.97 31.49 -17.83
C VAL A 275 6.93 32.79 -17.02
N TYR A 276 6.36 32.76 -15.81
CA TYR A 276 6.17 33.92 -14.94
C TYR A 276 7.29 34.07 -13.91
N LEU A 277 7.86 32.95 -13.43
CA LEU A 277 8.95 32.92 -12.47
C LEU A 277 10.32 33.02 -13.17
N LYS A 278 10.59 34.15 -13.85
CA LYS A 278 11.80 34.41 -14.66
C LYS A 278 13.15 34.08 -13.98
N ASN A 279 13.18 34.00 -12.65
CA ASN A 279 14.38 33.73 -11.85
C ASN A 279 14.56 32.25 -11.43
N ILE A 280 13.63 31.36 -11.77
CA ILE A 280 13.67 29.93 -11.41
C ILE A 280 13.67 29.10 -12.69
N TYR A 281 14.77 28.40 -12.93
CA TYR A 281 14.93 27.53 -14.09
C TYR A 281 14.31 26.16 -13.79
N PHE A 282 13.19 25.88 -14.43
CA PHE A 282 12.60 24.54 -14.44
C PHE A 282 13.12 23.74 -15.62
N ASP A 283 13.81 22.63 -15.37
CA ASP A 283 14.13 21.67 -16.42
C ASP A 283 12.87 20.88 -16.77
N SER A 284 12.33 21.11 -17.98
CA SER A 284 11.13 20.42 -18.46
C SER A 284 11.55 19.29 -19.39
N ILE A 285 11.38 18.07 -18.90
CA ILE A 285 11.61 16.85 -19.67
C ILE A 285 10.45 16.55 -20.62
N ILE A 286 9.29 17.18 -20.38
CA ILE A 286 8.01 16.95 -21.05
C ILE A 286 7.46 18.30 -21.52
N SER A 287 6.97 18.40 -22.74
CA SER A 287 6.27 19.50 -23.38
C SER A 287 4.91 19.79 -22.76
N LEU A 288 4.58 21.08 -22.71
CA LEU A 288 3.32 21.57 -22.14
C LEU A 288 2.09 21.04 -22.90
N HIS A 289 2.21 20.88 -24.23
CA HIS A 289 1.14 20.36 -25.08
C HIS A 289 0.82 18.90 -24.75
N LEU A 290 1.85 18.06 -24.57
CA LEU A 290 1.65 16.66 -24.21
C LEU A 290 0.97 16.53 -22.85
N LEU A 291 1.43 17.27 -21.83
CA LEU A 291 0.82 17.28 -20.50
C LEU A 291 -0.65 17.69 -20.54
N ARG A 292 -0.97 18.78 -21.26
CA ARG A 292 -2.34 19.25 -21.43
C ARG A 292 -3.23 18.18 -22.06
N ASN A 293 -2.79 17.58 -23.16
CA ASN A 293 -3.59 16.60 -23.89
C ASN A 293 -3.80 15.34 -23.06
N LEU A 294 -2.77 14.87 -22.34
CA LEU A 294 -2.92 13.72 -21.45
C LEU A 294 -3.84 14.01 -20.28
N ALA A 295 -3.77 15.20 -19.69
CA ALA A 295 -4.69 15.60 -18.63
C ALA A 295 -6.15 15.56 -19.14
N ILE A 296 -6.41 16.17 -20.30
CA ILE A 296 -7.75 16.19 -20.92
C ILE A 296 -8.24 14.76 -21.20
N ILE A 297 -7.43 13.93 -21.87
CA ILE A 297 -7.80 12.55 -22.20
C ILE A 297 -8.08 11.74 -20.92
N THR A 298 -7.22 11.86 -19.91
CA THR A 298 -7.39 11.13 -18.65
C THR A 298 -8.67 11.57 -17.94
N ILE A 299 -8.95 12.88 -17.88
CA ILE A 299 -10.19 13.42 -17.29
C ILE A 299 -11.41 12.91 -18.05
N LEU A 300 -11.43 12.98 -19.38
CA LEU A 300 -12.56 12.53 -20.18
C LEU A 300 -12.83 11.03 -20.01
N LEU A 301 -11.79 10.21 -20.07
CA LEU A 301 -11.91 8.76 -19.84
C LEU A 301 -12.37 8.45 -18.41
N PHE A 302 -11.85 9.17 -17.41
CA PHE A 302 -12.23 8.97 -16.02
C PHE A 302 -13.69 9.37 -15.77
N ILE A 303 -14.14 10.50 -16.31
CA ILE A 303 -15.54 10.95 -16.24
C ILE A 303 -16.44 9.94 -16.96
N PHE A 304 -16.09 9.54 -18.18
CA PHE A 304 -16.83 8.54 -18.93
C PHE A 304 -16.98 7.25 -18.13
N TRP A 305 -15.87 6.70 -17.61
CA TRP A 305 -15.91 5.49 -16.81
C TRP A 305 -16.74 5.65 -15.53
N SER A 306 -16.52 6.73 -14.79
CA SER A 306 -17.18 6.96 -13.50
C SER A 306 -18.69 7.13 -13.62
N PHE A 307 -19.16 7.88 -14.62
CA PHE A 307 -20.58 8.20 -14.76
C PHE A 307 -21.36 7.20 -15.64
N TYR A 308 -20.70 6.51 -16.56
CA TYR A 308 -21.36 5.57 -17.46
C TYR A 308 -21.23 4.12 -17.00
N VAL A 309 -20.03 3.69 -16.62
CA VAL A 309 -19.76 2.29 -16.25
C VAL A 309 -19.91 2.07 -14.75
N SER A 310 -19.29 2.94 -13.95
CA SER A 310 -19.25 2.84 -12.49
C SER A 310 -20.30 3.72 -11.80
N LYS A 311 -21.43 3.99 -12.48
CA LYS A 311 -22.43 4.99 -12.05
C LYS A 311 -22.87 4.81 -10.60
N ASN A 312 -23.20 3.59 -10.20
CA ASN A 312 -23.72 3.29 -8.86
C ASN A 312 -22.68 3.58 -7.77
N ASN A 313 -21.44 3.10 -7.94
CA ASN A 313 -20.34 3.37 -7.01
C ASN A 313 -20.00 4.86 -6.96
N THR A 314 -20.05 5.55 -8.11
CA THR A 314 -19.79 7.00 -8.18
C THR A 314 -20.90 7.77 -7.44
N LEU A 315 -22.16 7.39 -7.62
CA LEU A 315 -23.29 8.00 -6.90
C LEU A 315 -23.20 7.75 -5.39
N SER A 316 -22.86 6.53 -4.97
CA SER A 316 -22.61 6.23 -3.55
C SER A 316 -21.51 7.13 -3.01
N LEU A 317 -20.35 7.18 -3.67
CA LEU A 317 -19.23 8.01 -3.23
C LEU A 317 -19.61 9.50 -3.15
N ILE A 318 -20.35 10.02 -4.13
CA ILE A 318 -20.85 11.39 -4.11
C ILE A 318 -21.78 11.62 -2.92
N ASN A 319 -22.72 10.71 -2.67
CA ASN A 319 -23.65 10.80 -1.55
C ASN A 319 -22.93 10.73 -0.20
N ASP A 320 -21.87 9.95 -0.09
CA ASP A 320 -21.04 9.86 1.12
C ASP A 320 -20.19 11.14 1.29
N THR A 321 -19.73 11.75 0.19
CA THR A 321 -18.85 12.93 0.22
C THR A 321 -19.60 14.25 0.44
N ILE A 322 -20.82 14.39 -0.09
CA ILE A 322 -21.62 15.64 -0.02
C ILE A 322 -21.83 16.12 1.43
N PRO A 323 -22.24 15.27 2.39
CA PRO A 323 -22.39 15.68 3.79
C PRO A 323 -21.09 16.19 4.42
N HIS A 324 -19.94 15.71 3.95
CA HIS A 324 -18.63 16.14 4.44
C HIS A 324 -18.18 17.48 3.85
N LEU A 325 -18.55 17.78 2.59
CA LEU A 325 -18.27 19.07 1.95
C LEU A 325 -18.82 20.26 2.76
N THR A 326 -19.99 20.10 3.38
CA THR A 326 -20.60 21.13 4.23
C THR A 326 -19.88 21.30 5.58
N ASN A 327 -19.09 20.31 6.01
CA ASN A 327 -18.39 20.28 7.30
C ASN A 327 -16.90 20.65 7.21
N ILE A 328 -16.40 20.98 6.01
CA ILE A 328 -15.00 21.37 5.77
C ILE A 328 -14.59 22.57 6.62
N PHE A 329 -15.52 23.50 6.89
CA PHE A 329 -15.24 24.72 7.64
C PHE A 329 -15.60 24.64 9.13
N THR A 330 -16.14 23.51 9.62
CA THR A 330 -16.72 23.40 10.97
C THR A 330 -16.15 22.26 11.82
N SER A 331 -15.37 21.33 11.27
CA SER A 331 -15.07 20.07 11.96
C SER A 331 -13.77 20.07 12.80
N ASN A 332 -13.92 20.26 14.12
CA ASN A 332 -12.93 19.80 15.12
C ASN A 332 -12.77 18.26 15.15
N GLU A 333 -13.72 17.51 14.55
CA GLU A 333 -13.76 16.05 14.59
C GLU A 333 -12.86 15.36 13.56
N THR A 334 -12.63 15.96 12.39
CA THR A 334 -11.81 15.36 11.31
C THR A 334 -10.33 15.31 11.68
N THR A 335 -9.83 16.34 12.35
CA THR A 335 -8.48 16.33 12.93
C THR A 335 -8.37 15.30 14.04
N SER A 336 -9.40 15.09 14.86
CA SER A 336 -9.39 14.10 15.93
C SER A 336 -9.33 12.66 15.42
N PHE A 337 -9.99 12.33 14.31
CA PHE A 337 -9.95 10.99 13.71
C PHE A 337 -8.61 10.69 13.02
N ALA A 338 -8.09 11.64 12.24
CA ALA A 338 -6.75 11.53 11.64
C ALA A 338 -5.66 11.43 12.73
N VAL A 339 -5.76 12.25 13.79
CA VAL A 339 -4.87 12.16 14.95
C VAL A 339 -5.04 10.81 15.64
N LYS A 340 -6.26 10.31 15.87
CA LYS A 340 -6.50 9.02 16.55
C LYS A 340 -5.90 7.84 15.78
N LYS A 341 -5.97 7.86 14.45
CA LYS A 341 -5.37 6.87 13.55
C LYS A 341 -3.84 6.96 13.52
N ILE A 342 -3.29 8.18 13.61
CA ILE A 342 -1.84 8.43 13.71
C ILE A 342 -1.30 8.11 15.12
N THR A 343 -2.13 8.23 16.16
CA THR A 343 -1.78 7.92 17.56
C THR A 343 -2.03 6.46 17.94
N SER A 344 -1.92 5.53 16.99
CA SER A 344 -1.82 4.11 17.37
C SER A 344 -0.71 3.97 18.41
N SER A 345 -0.93 3.19 19.47
CA SER A 345 0.01 3.07 20.59
C SER A 345 1.38 2.53 20.17
N SER A 346 1.46 1.77 19.07
CA SER A 346 2.68 1.06 18.65
C SER A 346 3.84 2.01 18.42
N ILE A 347 5.03 1.56 18.84
CA ILE A 347 6.29 2.30 18.68
C ILE A 347 6.61 2.44 17.18
N ALA A 348 6.34 1.41 16.40
CA ALA A 348 6.62 1.38 14.97
C ALA A 348 5.82 2.42 14.17
N THR A 349 4.51 2.59 14.40
CA THR A 349 3.76 3.68 13.75
C THR A 349 4.33 5.06 14.07
N LYS A 350 4.71 5.30 15.33
CA LYS A 350 5.34 6.58 15.72
C LYS A 350 6.64 6.81 14.96
N ILE A 351 7.50 5.79 14.85
CA ILE A 351 8.74 5.85 14.06
C ILE A 351 8.41 6.21 12.60
N ARG A 352 7.45 5.52 11.97
CA ARG A 352 7.03 5.78 10.58
C ARG A 352 6.56 7.22 10.37
N THR A 353 5.70 7.72 11.25
CA THR A 353 5.19 9.10 11.20
C THR A 353 6.32 10.11 11.34
N TRP A 354 7.22 9.92 12.31
CA TRP A 354 8.37 10.82 12.50
C TRP A 354 9.28 10.83 11.28
N PHE A 355 9.58 9.66 10.70
CA PHE A 355 10.40 9.59 9.49
C PHE A 355 9.74 10.26 8.30
N PHE A 356 8.42 10.10 8.12
CA PHE A 356 7.67 10.80 7.09
C PHE A 356 7.77 12.32 7.27
N LEU A 357 7.51 12.82 8.48
CA LEU A 357 7.55 14.26 8.79
C LEU A 357 8.95 14.85 8.58
N ILE A 358 9.98 14.18 9.09
CA ILE A 358 11.38 14.61 8.92
C ILE A 358 11.75 14.61 7.43
N SER A 359 11.36 13.58 6.68
CA SER A 359 11.60 13.50 5.24
C SER A 359 10.91 14.63 4.47
N GLY A 360 9.69 14.97 4.86
CA GLY A 360 8.94 16.12 4.33
C GLY A 360 9.63 17.44 4.63
N LEU A 361 10.03 17.68 5.88
CA LEU A 361 10.75 18.90 6.28
C LEU A 361 12.08 19.05 5.56
N ILE A 362 12.86 17.98 5.41
CA ILE A 362 14.11 17.98 4.65
C ILE A 362 13.84 18.31 3.18
N SER A 363 12.79 17.74 2.59
CA SER A 363 12.42 17.97 1.19
C SER A 363 11.98 19.41 0.93
N ILE A 364 11.12 19.97 1.80
CA ILE A 364 10.69 21.36 1.75
C ILE A 364 11.89 22.28 1.98
N GLY A 365 12.72 22.01 2.99
CA GLY A 365 13.93 22.79 3.27
C GLY A 365 14.90 22.82 2.10
N TYR A 366 15.11 21.68 1.43
CA TYR A 366 15.93 21.59 0.22
C TYR A 366 15.36 22.42 -0.93
N LEU A 367 14.05 22.31 -1.20
CA LEU A 367 13.39 23.07 -2.26
C LEU A 367 13.45 24.57 -1.98
N THR A 368 13.11 25.00 -0.77
CA THR A 368 13.20 26.40 -0.33
C THR A 368 14.61 26.93 -0.47
N PHE A 369 15.62 26.20 0.00
CA PHE A 369 17.02 26.58 -0.16
C PHE A 369 17.42 26.73 -1.63
N THR A 370 16.97 25.82 -2.50
CA THR A 370 17.27 25.83 -3.93
C THR A 370 16.61 27.03 -4.63
N VAL A 371 15.36 27.35 -4.28
CA VAL A 371 14.65 28.57 -4.70
C VAL A 371 15.41 29.82 -4.27
N LEU A 372 15.76 29.92 -2.98
CA LEU A 372 16.47 31.09 -2.42
C LEU A 372 17.85 31.30 -3.05
N LYS A 373 18.54 30.21 -3.43
CA LYS A 373 19.82 30.26 -4.14
C LYS A 373 19.69 30.43 -5.65
N LYS A 374 18.48 30.62 -6.18
CA LYS A 374 18.18 30.78 -7.61
C LYS A 374 18.82 29.68 -8.47
N LYS A 375 18.87 28.47 -7.94
CA LYS A 375 19.39 27.30 -8.65
C LYS A 375 18.28 26.66 -9.47
N GLU A 376 18.67 25.88 -10.48
CA GLU A 376 17.71 25.10 -11.25
C GLU A 376 17.00 24.09 -10.35
N ILE A 377 15.67 24.03 -10.45
CA ILE A 377 14.86 23.03 -9.77
C ILE A 377 14.27 22.12 -10.84
N LYS A 378 14.40 20.82 -10.62
CA LYS A 378 13.83 19.86 -11.55
C LYS A 378 12.32 19.79 -11.34
N THR A 379 11.55 19.92 -12.42
CA THR A 379 10.07 20.01 -12.36
C THR A 379 9.44 18.84 -11.59
N TYR A 380 10.01 17.64 -11.70
CA TYR A 380 9.52 16.43 -11.04
C TYR A 380 9.77 16.41 -9.52
N GLU A 381 10.81 17.10 -9.02
CA GLU A 381 11.09 17.20 -7.56
C GLU A 381 9.93 17.90 -6.84
N ILE A 382 9.41 18.96 -7.48
CA ILE A 382 8.25 19.71 -7.01
C ILE A 382 6.96 18.99 -7.39
N GLY A 383 6.89 18.38 -8.58
CA GLY A 383 5.69 17.71 -9.08
C GLY A 383 5.13 16.66 -8.13
N PHE A 384 5.93 15.65 -7.73
CA PHE A 384 5.43 14.61 -6.83
C PHE A 384 5.09 15.15 -5.42
N LEU A 385 5.84 16.14 -4.93
CA LEU A 385 5.54 16.78 -3.64
C LEU A 385 4.23 17.58 -3.70
N MET A 386 4.01 18.34 -4.76
CA MET A 386 2.77 19.08 -4.98
C MET A 386 1.58 18.14 -5.11
N VAL A 387 1.73 17.00 -5.79
CA VAL A 387 0.68 15.98 -5.85
C VAL A 387 0.35 15.47 -4.45
N ALA A 388 1.36 15.12 -3.65
CA ALA A 388 1.13 14.68 -2.28
C ALA A 388 0.42 15.74 -1.44
N ILE A 389 0.83 17.00 -1.53
CA ILE A 389 0.21 18.12 -0.79
C ILE A 389 -1.24 18.35 -1.24
N VAL A 390 -1.48 18.48 -2.55
CA VAL A 390 -2.82 18.72 -3.10
C VAL A 390 -3.74 17.55 -2.76
N PHE A 391 -3.26 16.32 -2.93
CA PHE A 391 -4.03 15.13 -2.62
C PHE A 391 -4.29 15.01 -1.11
N TYR A 392 -3.34 15.39 -0.24
CA TYR A 392 -3.56 15.47 1.21
C TYR A 392 -4.69 16.42 1.60
N PHE A 393 -4.73 17.61 1.02
CA PHE A 393 -5.83 18.54 1.27
C PHE A 393 -7.16 17.98 0.74
N ILE A 394 -7.17 17.35 -0.43
CA ILE A 394 -8.38 16.70 -0.95
C ILE A 394 -8.83 15.58 0.00
N ASP A 395 -7.93 14.71 0.43
CA ASP A 395 -8.24 13.54 1.26
C ASP A 395 -8.74 13.94 2.65
N ILE A 396 -8.10 14.89 3.32
CA ILE A 396 -8.57 15.36 4.65
C ILE A 396 -9.93 16.01 4.56
N ASN A 397 -10.15 16.87 3.57
CA ASN A 397 -11.38 17.66 3.49
C ASN A 397 -12.55 16.89 2.89
N LEU A 398 -12.30 15.93 1.98
CA LEU A 398 -13.36 15.22 1.27
C LEU A 398 -13.53 13.77 1.73
N ALA A 399 -12.46 13.10 2.12
CA ALA A 399 -12.45 11.67 2.38
C ALA A 399 -12.05 11.31 3.82
N GLN A 400 -12.01 12.31 4.72
CA GLN A 400 -11.67 12.14 6.14
C GLN A 400 -10.35 11.37 6.38
N ALA A 401 -9.34 11.62 5.55
CA ALA A 401 -8.06 10.90 5.57
C ALA A 401 -8.18 9.39 5.26
N GLY A 402 -9.20 8.98 4.50
CA GLY A 402 -9.40 7.61 4.04
C GLY A 402 -8.32 7.11 3.07
N PHE A 403 -7.60 8.02 2.42
CA PHE A 403 -6.59 7.71 1.41
C PHE A 403 -5.15 8.08 1.82
N PHE A 404 -4.90 8.32 3.11
CA PHE A 404 -3.64 8.86 3.63
C PHE A 404 -2.39 8.05 3.21
N GLU A 405 -2.49 6.72 3.15
CA GLU A 405 -1.39 5.82 2.75
C GLU A 405 -0.94 6.08 1.30
N ARG A 406 -1.89 6.41 0.42
CA ARG A 406 -1.64 6.65 -1.01
C ARG A 406 -0.89 7.96 -1.22
N ILE A 407 -1.18 8.97 -0.40
CA ILE A 407 -0.43 10.23 -0.36
C ILE A 407 1.03 9.96 0.00
N PHE A 408 1.23 9.18 1.05
CA PHE A 408 2.57 8.90 1.55
C PHE A 408 3.40 8.12 0.54
N MET A 409 2.79 7.11 -0.10
CA MET A 409 3.41 6.35 -1.18
C MET A 409 3.94 7.25 -2.31
N ILE A 410 3.16 8.24 -2.76
CA ILE A 410 3.59 9.18 -3.81
C ILE A 410 4.60 10.21 -3.29
N ALA A 411 4.41 10.73 -2.07
CA ALA A 411 5.33 11.69 -1.45
C ALA A 411 6.75 11.11 -1.34
N TYR A 412 6.86 9.82 -1.04
CA TYR A 412 8.15 9.13 -0.96
C TYR A 412 8.92 9.12 -2.28
N LEU A 413 8.27 9.26 -3.45
CA LEU A 413 9.00 9.44 -4.72
C LEU A 413 9.79 10.75 -4.73
N SER A 414 9.20 11.85 -4.24
CA SER A 414 9.90 13.14 -4.06
C SER A 414 10.97 13.05 -2.98
N PHE A 415 10.62 12.51 -1.81
CA PHE A 415 11.54 12.46 -0.67
C PHE A 415 12.79 11.67 -1.02
N SER A 416 12.62 10.46 -1.57
CA SER A 416 13.73 9.58 -1.95
C SER A 416 14.72 10.25 -2.88
N LEU A 417 14.21 11.00 -3.86
CA LEU A 417 15.03 11.73 -4.80
C LEU A 417 15.81 12.88 -4.15
N VAL A 418 15.16 13.69 -3.31
CA VAL A 418 15.84 14.75 -2.54
C VAL A 418 16.93 14.15 -1.65
N PHE A 419 16.62 13.05 -0.96
CA PHE A 419 17.60 12.30 -0.19
C PHE A 419 18.76 11.83 -1.07
N GLY A 420 18.50 11.22 -2.23
CA GLY A 420 19.54 10.82 -3.17
C GLY A 420 20.46 11.99 -3.59
N ILE A 421 19.89 13.18 -3.81
CA ILE A 421 20.63 14.39 -4.17
C ILE A 421 21.51 14.87 -3.00
N LEU A 422 20.93 14.99 -1.81
CA LEU A 422 21.64 15.39 -0.60
C LEU A 422 22.78 14.41 -0.31
N TYR A 423 22.51 13.11 -0.43
CA TYR A 423 23.49 12.06 -0.22
C TYR A 423 24.64 12.13 -1.21
N ALA A 424 24.36 12.20 -2.51
CA ALA A 424 25.42 12.30 -3.51
C ALA A 424 26.28 13.57 -3.34
N LYS A 425 25.70 14.68 -2.85
CA LYS A 425 26.44 15.92 -2.56
C LYS A 425 27.29 15.83 -1.30
N LEU A 426 26.75 15.24 -0.22
CA LEU A 426 27.39 15.17 1.09
C LEU A 426 28.37 14.01 1.23
N ASN A 427 28.21 12.92 0.47
CA ASN A 427 29.09 11.76 0.48
C ASN A 427 30.54 12.10 0.09
N LYS A 428 30.78 13.25 -0.55
CA LYS A 428 32.14 13.79 -0.77
C LYS A 428 32.84 14.24 0.51
N LYS A 429 32.14 14.40 1.64
CA LYS A 429 32.65 15.11 2.83
C LYS A 429 32.42 14.46 4.19
N SER A 430 31.60 13.42 4.39
CA SER A 430 31.45 12.87 5.76
C SER A 430 30.98 11.41 5.90
N TYR A 431 31.46 10.80 6.99
CA TYR A 431 31.08 9.49 7.50
C TYR A 431 29.66 9.45 8.10
N LEU A 432 29.10 10.61 8.47
CA LEU A 432 27.79 10.73 9.13
C LEU A 432 26.66 10.12 8.27
N LEU A 433 26.80 10.16 6.94
CA LEU A 433 25.81 9.67 5.99
C LEU A 433 25.71 8.13 5.91
N LYS A 434 26.73 7.38 6.35
CA LYS A 434 26.62 5.91 6.38
C LYS A 434 25.74 5.45 7.54
N TYR A 435 25.70 6.22 8.63
CA TYR A 435 24.93 5.89 9.83
C TYR A 435 23.44 6.21 9.69
N THR A 436 23.08 7.18 8.85
CA THR A 436 21.68 7.47 8.54
C THR A 436 20.98 6.32 7.81
N PHE A 437 21.69 5.49 7.04
CA PHE A 437 21.11 4.25 6.51
C PHE A 437 20.82 3.18 7.58
N ILE A 438 21.58 3.17 8.68
CA ILE A 438 21.26 2.30 9.84
C ILE A 438 19.96 2.78 10.49
N SER A 439 19.72 4.09 10.57
CA SER A 439 18.42 4.59 11.02
C SER A 439 17.28 4.25 10.07
N PHE A 440 17.53 4.14 8.76
CA PHE A 440 16.52 3.67 7.81
C PHE A 440 16.19 2.19 7.97
N LEU A 441 17.16 1.35 8.35
CA LEU A 441 16.90 -0.04 8.70
C LEU A 441 15.93 -0.19 9.88
N LEU A 442 16.02 0.70 10.89
CA LEU A 442 15.04 0.73 11.98
C LEU A 442 13.63 1.01 11.46
N VAL A 443 13.48 1.89 10.46
CA VAL A 443 12.19 2.11 9.78
C VAL A 443 11.77 0.89 8.98
N THR A 444 12.70 0.25 8.26
CA THR A 444 12.39 -0.96 7.49
C THR A 444 11.78 -2.05 8.38
N PHE A 445 12.24 -2.18 9.63
CA PHE A 445 11.66 -3.14 10.57
C PHE A 445 10.25 -2.78 11.04
N THR A 446 9.83 -1.52 10.93
CA THR A 446 8.42 -1.12 11.16
C THR A 446 7.47 -1.56 10.05
N PHE A 447 7.98 -2.08 8.92
CA PHE A 447 7.14 -2.49 7.78
C PHE A 447 6.23 -3.68 8.11
N TYR A 448 6.55 -4.40 9.19
CA TYR A 448 5.80 -5.57 9.62
C TYR A 448 4.84 -5.26 10.76
N ASP A 449 4.73 -4.00 11.19
CA ASP A 449 3.80 -3.55 12.22
C ASP A 449 2.35 -3.55 11.69
N HIS A 450 1.44 -4.08 12.50
CA HIS A 450 0.00 -4.27 12.21
C HIS A 450 -0.34 -5.21 11.05
N ASP A 451 0.58 -6.05 10.60
CA ASP A 451 0.19 -7.22 9.83
C ASP A 451 -0.48 -8.22 10.77
N ILE A 452 -1.78 -8.00 11.03
CA ILE A 452 -2.64 -9.12 11.38
C ILE A 452 -2.55 -10.01 10.14
N LEU A 453 -1.71 -11.04 10.24
CA LEU A 453 -1.80 -12.19 9.35
C LEU A 453 -3.16 -12.81 9.66
N ASP A 454 -4.20 -12.25 9.06
CA ASP A 454 -5.44 -12.96 8.90
C ASP A 454 -5.11 -14.08 7.93
N LEU A 455 -4.69 -15.21 8.47
CA LEU A 455 -4.56 -16.44 7.72
C LEU A 455 -5.95 -16.91 7.36
N TYR A 456 -6.49 -16.32 6.32
CA TYR A 456 -7.63 -16.89 5.64
C TYR A 456 -7.15 -18.20 5.02
N SER A 457 -7.64 -19.33 5.52
CA SER A 457 -7.48 -20.60 4.81
C SER A 457 -8.44 -20.63 3.62
N GLU A 458 -8.23 -21.53 2.67
CA GLU A 458 -9.21 -21.83 1.60
C GLU A 458 -10.62 -22.08 2.18
N SER A 459 -10.64 -22.62 3.39
CA SER A 459 -11.83 -22.89 4.18
C SER A 459 -12.58 -21.61 4.60
N VAL A 460 -11.88 -20.47 4.76
CA VAL A 460 -12.48 -19.15 4.98
C VAL A 460 -13.01 -18.54 3.68
N ILE A 461 -12.30 -18.68 2.55
CA ILE A 461 -12.87 -18.33 1.23
C ILE A 461 -14.17 -19.09 1.03
N ASN A 462 -14.17 -20.41 1.27
CA ASN A 462 -15.35 -21.25 1.09
C ASN A 462 -16.46 -20.85 2.06
N GLY A 463 -16.11 -20.42 3.28
CA GLY A 463 -17.06 -19.85 4.24
C GLY A 463 -17.69 -18.54 3.75
N TYR A 464 -16.89 -17.58 3.27
CA TYR A 464 -17.41 -16.36 2.64
C TYR A 464 -18.27 -16.67 1.41
N SER A 465 -17.83 -17.60 0.57
CA SER A 465 -18.57 -18.05 -0.62
C SER A 465 -19.93 -18.62 -0.24
N PHE A 466 -19.98 -19.49 0.77
CA PHE A 466 -21.22 -20.07 1.28
C PHE A 466 -22.13 -19.00 1.90
N SER A 467 -21.57 -18.07 2.68
CA SER A 467 -22.33 -16.96 3.29
C SER A 467 -22.95 -16.05 2.22
N LEU A 468 -22.19 -15.73 1.17
CA LEU A 468 -22.64 -14.86 0.09
C LEU A 468 -23.59 -15.57 -0.88
N SER A 469 -23.45 -16.88 -1.10
CA SER A 469 -24.39 -17.66 -1.92
C SER A 469 -25.73 -17.88 -1.21
N ASN A 470 -25.72 -17.85 0.12
CA ASN A 470 -26.91 -18.01 0.97
C ASN A 470 -27.35 -16.69 1.62
N SER A 471 -27.01 -15.53 1.04
CA SER A 471 -27.31 -14.20 1.60
C SER A 471 -28.80 -13.98 1.90
N ASN A 472 -29.70 -14.72 1.22
CA ASN A 472 -31.14 -14.69 1.46
C ASN A 472 -31.53 -15.28 2.85
N TYR A 473 -30.68 -16.13 3.44
CA TYR A 473 -30.93 -16.82 4.71
C TYR A 473 -30.24 -16.16 5.92
N LYS A 474 -29.69 -14.94 5.75
CA LYS A 474 -29.02 -14.16 6.80
C LYS A 474 -28.00 -14.99 7.63
N PRO A 475 -26.98 -15.56 6.97
CA PRO A 475 -26.00 -16.42 7.63
C PRO A 475 -25.13 -15.68 8.64
N VAL A 476 -24.92 -16.33 9.79
CA VAL A 476 -23.99 -15.93 10.84
C VAL A 476 -22.72 -16.75 10.70
N ALA A 477 -21.60 -16.15 10.29
CA ALA A 477 -20.30 -16.82 10.27
C ALA A 477 -19.57 -16.61 11.61
N ILE A 478 -19.04 -17.69 12.18
CA ILE A 478 -18.16 -17.69 13.36
C ILE A 478 -16.84 -18.34 12.95
N SER A 479 -15.73 -17.60 13.00
CA SER A 479 -14.39 -18.18 12.86
C SER A 479 -14.03 -18.96 14.13
N TYR A 480 -13.60 -20.21 13.96
CA TYR A 480 -13.13 -21.11 15.03
C TYR A 480 -11.63 -21.16 15.21
N ASP A 481 -10.90 -20.52 14.31
CA ASP A 481 -9.46 -20.59 14.35
C ASP A 481 -8.96 -19.78 15.54
N THR A 482 -8.87 -20.44 16.69
CA THR A 482 -8.50 -19.89 18.01
C THR A 482 -7.10 -19.30 18.06
N TYR A 483 -6.32 -19.46 16.99
CA TYR A 483 -5.00 -18.87 16.81
C TYR A 483 -5.00 -17.67 15.85
N THR A 484 -5.95 -17.56 14.92
CA THR A 484 -6.19 -16.29 14.23
C THR A 484 -7.07 -15.43 15.13
N ILE A 485 -6.54 -14.28 15.55
CA ILE A 485 -7.39 -13.15 15.95
C ILE A 485 -8.01 -12.56 14.67
N ALA A 486 -8.64 -13.42 13.87
CA ALA A 486 -9.75 -12.97 13.08
C ALA A 486 -10.78 -12.56 14.13
N GLN A 487 -11.02 -11.27 14.24
CA GLN A 487 -12.23 -10.81 14.90
C GLN A 487 -13.38 -11.67 14.37
N PRO A 488 -14.19 -12.31 15.23
CA PRO A 488 -15.39 -12.97 14.75
C PRO A 488 -16.25 -11.89 14.09
N PHE A 489 -16.27 -11.86 12.75
CA PHE A 489 -17.11 -10.93 12.02
C PHE A 489 -18.49 -11.56 11.92
N LEU A 490 -19.39 -11.04 12.73
CA LEU A 490 -20.80 -11.37 12.68
C LEU A 490 -21.43 -10.52 11.57
N VAL A 491 -21.75 -11.11 10.42
CA VAL A 491 -22.59 -10.45 9.41
C VAL A 491 -24.05 -10.66 9.83
N ILE A 492 -24.62 -9.70 10.57
CA ILE A 492 -26.07 -9.63 10.78
C ILE A 492 -26.66 -8.78 9.66
N ASN A 493 -27.66 -9.29 8.94
CA ASN A 493 -28.43 -8.52 7.98
C ASN A 493 -29.65 -7.87 8.69
N ASP A 494 -29.82 -6.55 8.55
CA ASP A 494 -30.59 -5.56 9.36
C ASP A 494 -32.10 -5.77 9.57
N THR A 495 -32.54 -6.94 10.00
CA THR A 495 -33.98 -7.13 10.34
C THR A 495 -34.22 -7.88 11.63
N LEU A 496 -33.17 -8.11 12.41
CA LEU A 496 -33.28 -8.78 13.70
C LEU A 496 -33.05 -7.77 14.83
N PHE A 497 -34.09 -7.67 15.66
CA PHE A 497 -34.26 -6.79 16.82
C PHE A 497 -34.60 -5.35 16.46
N PHE A 498 -35.86 -5.08 16.13
CA PHE A 498 -36.82 -4.38 17.01
C PHE A 498 -38.19 -4.49 16.33
N GLY A 499 -39.21 -4.93 17.07
CA GLY A 499 -40.59 -4.85 16.57
C GLY A 499 -40.95 -3.39 16.26
N PRO A 500 -41.93 -3.13 15.36
CA PRO A 500 -42.26 -1.80 14.85
C PRO A 500 -42.65 -0.74 15.91
N ASP A 501 -42.74 -1.10 17.19
CA ASP A 501 -43.27 -0.25 18.27
C ASP A 501 -42.26 0.22 19.32
N VAL A 502 -40.97 -0.12 19.25
CA VAL A 502 -39.99 0.34 20.26
C VAL A 502 -39.38 1.69 19.86
N ARG A 503 -39.89 2.79 20.44
CA ARG A 503 -39.28 4.12 20.29
C ARG A 503 -38.14 4.30 21.29
N ILE A 504 -36.96 4.65 20.78
CA ILE A 504 -35.69 4.81 21.54
C ILE A 504 -35.76 5.84 22.69
N LYS A 505 -36.81 6.68 22.75
CA LYS A 505 -36.98 7.70 23.80
C LYS A 505 -37.38 7.17 25.18
N ASP A 506 -37.82 5.92 25.29
CA ASP A 506 -38.33 5.36 26.56
C ASP A 506 -37.24 4.68 27.41
N ILE A 507 -35.99 4.71 26.96
CA ILE A 507 -34.84 4.21 27.73
C ILE A 507 -34.25 5.40 28.51
N ASN A 508 -34.52 5.46 29.81
CA ASN A 508 -34.02 6.51 30.69
C ASN A 508 -32.55 6.27 31.06
N ILE A 509 -31.63 6.81 30.25
CA ILE A 509 -30.18 6.62 30.38
C ILE A 509 -29.60 7.76 31.23
N SER A 510 -29.66 7.61 32.55
CA SER A 510 -29.06 8.57 33.51
C SER A 510 -27.74 8.11 34.11
N LYS A 511 -27.19 6.97 33.66
CA LYS A 511 -25.83 6.52 34.02
C LYS A 511 -25.07 6.05 32.77
N PRO A 512 -23.84 6.52 32.52
CA PRO A 512 -23.05 6.07 31.40
C PRO A 512 -22.57 4.64 31.68
N ILE A 513 -23.11 3.67 30.94
CA ILE A 513 -22.67 2.28 30.95
C ILE A 513 -21.57 2.15 29.89
N GLN A 514 -20.39 1.72 30.31
CA GLN A 514 -19.13 1.88 29.56
C GLN A 514 -18.81 0.78 28.53
N ASP A 515 -19.63 -0.26 28.34
CA ASP A 515 -19.14 -1.48 27.68
C ASP A 515 -20.02 -2.10 26.58
N TYR A 516 -20.77 -1.32 25.77
CA TYR A 516 -21.31 -1.85 24.51
C TYR A 516 -21.44 -0.79 23.41
N TYR A 517 -21.27 -1.23 22.16
CA TYR A 517 -21.82 -0.55 21.00
C TYR A 517 -22.36 -1.56 19.97
N ILE A 518 -23.66 -1.50 19.73
CA ILE A 518 -24.39 -2.14 18.64
C ILE A 518 -24.31 -1.22 17.42
N ILE A 519 -24.28 -1.77 16.19
CA ILE A 519 -24.56 -0.94 15.03
C ILE A 519 -25.55 -1.53 14.02
N SER A 520 -26.51 -0.69 13.65
CA SER A 520 -27.45 -0.74 12.53
C SER A 520 -26.92 0.03 11.31
N ASP A 521 -27.39 -0.32 10.11
CA ASP A 521 -27.09 0.38 8.85
C ASP A 521 -27.39 1.90 8.88
N SER A 522 -26.40 2.68 9.30
CA SER A 522 -25.99 3.98 8.77
C SER A 522 -24.65 4.35 9.42
N GLU A 523 -23.64 4.62 8.59
CA GLU A 523 -22.32 5.18 8.94
C GLU A 523 -21.42 4.47 9.96
N SER A 524 -21.75 3.29 10.51
CA SER A 524 -20.87 2.72 11.52
C SER A 524 -20.81 1.19 11.51
N VAL A 525 -19.73 0.59 11.01
CA VAL A 525 -19.44 -0.83 11.28
C VAL A 525 -18.59 -0.88 12.55
N LYS A 526 -19.05 -1.55 13.62
CA LYS A 526 -18.21 -1.79 14.80
C LYS A 526 -17.77 -3.21 14.82
N TRP A 527 -16.50 -3.31 14.47
CA TRP A 527 -15.60 -4.42 14.67
C TRP A 527 -15.52 -4.78 16.16
N TRP A 528 -15.86 -6.02 16.50
CA TRP A 528 -15.68 -6.53 17.86
C TRP A 528 -14.24 -7.04 18.00
N SER A 529 -13.47 -6.33 18.81
CA SER A 529 -12.08 -6.65 19.15
C SER A 529 -12.05 -7.31 20.52
N PHE A 530 -12.06 -8.65 20.57
CA PHE A 530 -11.91 -9.42 21.82
C PHE A 530 -10.43 -9.43 22.25
N ASN A 531 -9.95 -8.34 22.83
CA ASN A 531 -8.50 -8.12 23.02
C ASN A 531 -8.02 -8.21 24.47
N THR A 532 -8.79 -8.79 25.38
CA THR A 532 -8.34 -8.99 26.78
C THR A 532 -8.71 -10.36 27.33
N LYS A 533 -7.81 -10.95 28.13
CA LYS A 533 -7.96 -12.26 28.80
C LYS A 533 -9.27 -12.45 29.60
N GLY A 534 -10.01 -11.37 29.91
CA GLY A 534 -11.31 -11.42 30.58
C GLY A 534 -12.51 -11.75 29.66
N GLN A 535 -12.36 -11.65 28.34
CA GLN A 535 -13.47 -11.75 27.39
C GLN A 535 -13.70 -13.16 26.81
N ILE A 536 -12.91 -14.16 27.22
CA ILE A 536 -13.10 -15.56 26.82
C ILE A 536 -14.45 -16.11 27.33
N ASN A 537 -14.85 -15.71 28.54
CA ASN A 537 -16.15 -16.13 29.09
C ASN A 537 -17.33 -15.47 28.38
N GLU A 538 -17.18 -14.22 27.93
CA GLU A 538 -18.19 -13.52 27.15
C GLU A 538 -18.30 -14.09 25.73
N TYR A 539 -17.16 -14.42 25.10
CA TYR A 539 -17.14 -15.15 23.83
C TYR A 539 -17.79 -16.52 23.94
N ASN A 540 -17.51 -17.29 25.00
CA ASN A 540 -18.13 -18.59 25.23
C ASN A 540 -19.65 -18.47 25.45
N ASN A 541 -20.11 -17.48 26.22
CA ASN A 541 -21.54 -17.24 26.41
C ASN A 541 -22.24 -16.80 25.12
N PHE A 542 -21.59 -15.92 24.35
CA PHE A 542 -22.07 -15.50 23.03
C PHE A 542 -22.15 -16.67 22.05
N TYR A 543 -21.12 -17.52 22.01
CA TYR A 543 -21.06 -18.72 21.20
C TYR A 543 -22.17 -19.72 21.58
N ILE A 544 -22.37 -19.97 22.88
CA ILE A 544 -23.46 -20.82 23.39
C ILE A 544 -24.82 -20.26 22.98
N ASN A 545 -25.02 -18.95 23.07
CA ASN A 545 -26.27 -18.31 22.67
C ASN A 545 -26.54 -18.42 21.16
N ILE A 546 -25.51 -18.29 20.31
CA ILE A 546 -25.66 -18.51 18.87
C ILE A 546 -25.91 -19.99 18.56
N SER A 547 -25.14 -20.91 19.14
CA SER A 547 -25.29 -22.35 18.87
C SER A 547 -26.66 -22.89 19.29
N ASN A 548 -27.30 -22.26 20.28
CA ASN A 548 -28.64 -22.63 20.73
C ASN A 548 -29.77 -22.01 19.89
N SER A 549 -29.51 -20.88 19.21
CA SER A 549 -30.54 -20.12 18.48
C SER A 549 -30.45 -20.25 16.96
N PHE A 550 -29.34 -20.79 16.45
CA PHE A 550 -29.07 -20.89 15.02
C PHE A 550 -28.58 -22.31 14.65
N LEU A 551 -29.08 -22.84 13.53
CA LEU A 551 -28.66 -24.10 12.93
C LEU A 551 -27.27 -23.95 12.33
N LYS A 552 -26.29 -24.70 12.81
CA LYS A 552 -24.99 -24.79 12.15
C LYS A 552 -25.15 -25.49 10.80
N VAL A 553 -24.86 -24.79 9.69
CA VAL A 553 -25.02 -25.30 8.32
C VAL A 553 -23.71 -25.58 7.60
N TYR A 554 -22.61 -25.06 8.12
CA TYR A 554 -21.29 -25.31 7.60
C TYR A 554 -20.31 -25.29 8.77
N GLU A 555 -19.37 -26.21 8.77
CA GLU A 555 -18.32 -26.28 9.78
C GLU A 555 -17.06 -26.84 9.14
N ASN A 556 -15.95 -26.16 9.36
CA ASN A 556 -14.62 -26.66 9.10
C ASN A 556 -13.71 -26.24 10.28
N PRO A 557 -12.46 -26.72 10.33
CA PRO A 557 -11.55 -26.41 11.43
C PRO A 557 -11.29 -24.91 11.68
N ALA A 558 -11.58 -24.04 10.72
CA ALA A 558 -11.38 -22.59 10.83
C ALA A 558 -12.66 -21.76 10.93
N ILE A 559 -13.83 -22.23 10.49
CA ILE A 559 -15.10 -21.48 10.46
C ILE A 559 -16.31 -22.41 10.67
N ALA A 560 -17.30 -21.97 11.44
CA ALA A 560 -18.70 -22.38 11.29
C ALA A 560 -19.54 -21.28 10.65
N ILE A 561 -20.60 -21.70 9.98
CA ILE A 561 -21.69 -20.82 9.58
C ILE A 561 -22.97 -21.38 10.15
N TYR A 562 -23.77 -20.48 10.69
CA TYR A 562 -25.05 -20.74 11.31
C TYR A 562 -26.16 -20.02 10.54
N LEU A 563 -27.31 -20.65 10.37
CA LEU A 563 -28.55 -20.04 9.86
C LEU A 563 -29.58 -19.98 10.96
N ASN A 564 -30.46 -18.98 10.95
CA ASN A 564 -31.52 -18.89 11.95
C ASN A 564 -32.49 -20.07 11.80
N HIS A 565 -32.88 -20.72 12.89
CA HIS A 565 -33.85 -21.83 12.91
C HIS A 565 -35.26 -21.44 12.45
N HIS A 566 -35.57 -20.14 12.39
CA HIS A 566 -36.93 -19.63 12.17
C HIS A 566 -37.24 -19.18 10.73
N TYR A 567 -36.49 -19.64 9.72
CA TYR A 567 -36.78 -19.37 8.31
C TYR A 567 -36.69 -20.60 7.42
#